data_AF-A0AAP2W4W5-F1
#
_entry.id   AF-A0AAP2W4W5-F1
#
_cell.length_a   1.000
_cell.length_b   1.000
_cell.length_c   1.000
_cell.angle_alpha   90.00
_cell.angle_beta   90.00
_cell.angle_gamma   90.00
#
_symmetry.space_group_name_H-M   'P 1'
#
loop_
_entity.id
_entity.type
_entity.pdbx_description
1 polymer ?
#
loop_
_entity_poly.entity_id
_entity_poly.type
_entity_poly.pdbx_seq_one_letter_code
_entity_poly.pdbx_strand_id
1 'polypeptide(L)'
;MLILASLGIIAISLPVWFITIMAVIAGRGWSVATGLVGLAMLGAAAFVGYMAYSALMEEKMEDARYHNMERQVLAMAKKNKGSVTVADLINVGFESSQAEMVLDRMARKGICEINLEATEHTGIITYSFPELIPFGLEKQIE
;
A
#
# COMPACT_ATOMS: atom_id res chain seq x y z
N MET A 1 -11.03 -3.61 12.49
CA MET A 1 -12.08 -4.47 13.11
C MET A 1 -11.79 -5.96 13.04
N LEU A 2 -11.35 -6.51 11.89
CA LEU A 2 -11.16 -7.96 11.71
C LEU A 2 -10.17 -8.61 12.68
N ILE A 3 -9.12 -7.89 13.09
CA ILE A 3 -8.13 -8.35 14.09
C ILE A 3 -8.75 -8.50 15.48
N LEU A 4 -9.65 -7.59 15.88
CA LEU A 4 -10.37 -7.69 17.15
C LEU A 4 -11.37 -8.85 17.13
N ALA A 5 -11.99 -9.10 15.97
CA ALA A 5 -12.87 -10.25 15.78
C ALA A 5 -12.12 -11.58 15.88
N SER A 6 -10.93 -11.71 15.27
CA SER A 6 -10.14 -12.94 15.37
C SER A 6 -9.67 -13.20 16.81
N LEU A 7 -9.20 -12.17 17.52
CA LEU A 7 -8.86 -12.27 18.95
C LEU A 7 -10.06 -12.67 19.80
N GLY A 8 -11.24 -12.11 19.52
CA GLY A 8 -12.49 -12.47 20.20
C GLY A 8 -12.87 -13.94 20.00
N ILE A 9 -12.77 -14.46 18.78
CA ILE A 9 -13.08 -15.86 18.47
C ILE A 9 -12.09 -16.80 19.18
N ILE A 10 -10.80 -16.46 19.21
CA ILE A 10 -9.77 -17.24 19.94
C ILE A 10 -10.11 -17.28 21.44
N ALA A 11 -10.43 -16.13 22.04
CA ALA A 11 -10.79 -16.06 23.45
C ALA A 11 -12.04 -16.91 23.79
N ILE A 12 -13.05 -16.93 22.91
CA ILE A 12 -14.27 -17.73 23.10
C ILE A 12 -14.02 -19.23 22.84
N SER A 13 -13.03 -19.58 22.02
CA SER A 13 -12.68 -20.98 21.75
C SER A 13 -11.98 -21.68 22.92
N LEU A 14 -11.25 -20.94 23.77
CA LEU A 14 -10.54 -21.46 24.94
C LEU A 14 -11.44 -22.26 25.91
N PRO A 15 -12.60 -21.73 26.34
CA PRO A 15 -13.58 -22.47 27.14
C PRO A 15 -14.07 -23.76 26.47
N VAL A 16 -14.27 -23.74 25.15
CA VAL A 16 -14.76 -24.91 24.39
C VAL A 16 -13.73 -26.04 24.39
N TRP A 17 -12.45 -25.69 24.24
CA TRP A 17 -11.35 -26.66 24.35
C TRP A 17 -11.21 -27.21 25.77
N PHE A 18 -11.37 -26.37 26.79
CA PHE A 18 -11.36 -26.81 28.19
C PHE A 18 -12.49 -27.82 28.48
N ILE A 19 -13.72 -27.52 28.05
CA ILE A 19 -14.88 -28.43 28.19
C ILE A 19 -14.63 -29.74 27.45
N THR A 20 -14.07 -29.67 26.24
CA THR A 20 -13.75 -30.85 25.42
C THR A 20 -12.76 -31.76 26.12
N ILE A 21 -11.65 -31.21 26.64
CA ILE A 21 -10.63 -31.99 27.37
C ILE A 21 -11.23 -32.64 28.62
N MET A 22 -12.03 -31.89 29.39
CA MET A 22 -12.70 -32.43 30.57
C MET A 22 -13.69 -33.55 30.22
N ALA A 23 -14.43 -33.42 29.12
CA ALA A 23 -15.35 -34.45 28.64
C ALA A 23 -14.61 -35.72 28.18
N VAL A 24 -13.44 -35.59 27.56
CA VAL A 24 -12.57 -36.73 27.19
C VAL A 24 -12.08 -37.45 28.44
N ILE A 25 -11.55 -36.72 29.42
CA ILE A 25 -11.06 -37.30 30.70
C ILE A 25 -12.19 -38.01 31.45
N ALA A 26 -13.40 -37.45 31.42
CA ALA A 26 -14.59 -38.02 32.05
C ALA A 26 -15.24 -39.18 31.25
N GLY A 27 -14.65 -39.63 30.13
CA GLY A 27 -15.15 -40.75 29.33
C GLY A 27 -16.51 -40.46 28.67
N ARG A 28 -16.85 -39.20 28.44
CA ARG A 28 -18.16 -38.80 27.92
C ARG A 28 -18.16 -38.83 26.38
N GLY A 29 -19.12 -39.54 25.79
CA GLY A 29 -19.23 -39.69 24.33
C GLY A 29 -19.50 -38.39 23.54
N TRP A 30 -20.01 -37.35 24.20
CA TRP A 30 -20.27 -36.04 23.58
C TRP A 30 -19.01 -35.16 23.46
N SER A 31 -17.86 -35.62 23.98
CA SER A 31 -16.55 -34.96 23.80
C SER A 31 -16.16 -34.79 22.32
N VAL A 32 -16.58 -35.70 21.45
CA VAL A 32 -16.34 -35.61 20.01
C VAL A 32 -17.10 -34.41 19.41
N ALA A 33 -18.33 -34.18 19.84
CA ALA A 33 -19.14 -33.06 19.36
C ALA A 33 -18.54 -31.70 19.77
N THR A 34 -18.10 -31.56 21.03
CA THR A 34 -17.48 -30.32 21.49
C THR A 34 -16.12 -30.07 20.84
N GLY A 35 -15.35 -31.13 20.56
CA GLY A 35 -14.09 -31.04 19.82
C GLY A 35 -14.27 -30.57 18.37
N LEU A 36 -15.30 -31.06 17.68
CA LEU A 36 -15.65 -30.60 16.33
C LEU A 36 -16.06 -29.12 16.31
N VAL A 37 -16.83 -28.68 17.32
CA VAL A 37 -17.18 -27.26 17.47
C VAL A 37 -15.93 -26.42 17.73
N GLY A 38 -15.03 -26.87 18.59
CA GLY A 38 -13.75 -26.19 18.85
C GLY A 38 -12.87 -26.06 17.60
N LEU A 39 -12.81 -27.11 16.78
CA LEU A 39 -12.10 -27.09 15.49
C LEU A 39 -12.74 -26.12 14.49
N ALA A 40 -14.07 -26.09 14.39
CA ALA A 40 -14.78 -25.16 13.53
C ALA A 40 -14.50 -23.69 13.92
N MET A 41 -14.45 -23.41 15.23
CA MET A 41 -14.12 -22.07 15.73
C MET A 41 -12.67 -21.66 15.44
N LEU A 42 -11.71 -22.58 15.57
CA LEU A 42 -10.32 -22.32 15.17
C LEU A 42 -10.20 -22.08 13.66
N GLY A 43 -10.89 -22.87 12.84
CA GLY A 43 -10.95 -22.66 11.39
C GLY A 43 -11.50 -21.28 11.03
N ALA A 44 -12.58 -20.85 11.69
CA ALA A 44 -13.15 -19.52 11.50
C ALA A 44 -12.17 -18.40 11.94
N ALA A 45 -11.48 -18.57 13.08
CA ALA A 45 -10.47 -17.61 13.54
C ALA A 45 -9.30 -17.49 12.56
N ALA A 46 -8.81 -18.61 12.03
CA ALA A 46 -7.72 -18.63 11.04
C ALA A 46 -8.15 -17.95 9.73
N PHE A 47 -9.38 -18.20 9.27
CA PHE A 47 -9.92 -17.57 8.06
C PHE A 47 -10.03 -16.04 8.21
N VAL A 48 -10.61 -15.56 9.32
CA VAL A 48 -10.74 -14.11 9.59
C VAL A 48 -9.37 -13.46 9.79
N GLY A 49 -8.45 -14.15 10.46
CA GLY A 49 -7.07 -13.71 10.62
C GLY A 49 -6.34 -13.59 9.29
N TYR A 50 -6.53 -14.56 8.38
CA TYR A 50 -5.97 -14.53 7.03
C TYR A 50 -6.50 -13.36 6.21
N MET A 51 -7.83 -13.13 6.21
CA MET A 51 -8.46 -11.98 5.54
C MET A 51 -7.96 -10.63 6.08
N ALA A 52 -7.76 -10.53 7.39
CA ALA A 52 -7.18 -9.34 7.99
C ALA A 52 -5.71 -9.15 7.57
N TYR A 53 -4.94 -10.23 7.50
CA TYR A 53 -3.55 -10.19 7.09
C TYR A 53 -3.39 -9.81 5.62
N SER A 54 -4.20 -10.37 4.71
CA SER A 54 -4.15 -10.04 3.29
C SER A 54 -4.50 -8.56 3.03
N ALA A 55 -5.52 -8.04 3.72
CA ALA A 55 -5.89 -6.63 3.61
C ALA A 55 -4.76 -5.68 4.07
N LEU A 56 -4.06 -6.01 5.15
CA LEU A 56 -2.91 -5.22 5.61
C LEU A 56 -1.69 -5.34 4.69
N MET A 57 -1.52 -6.48 4.03
CA MET A 57 -0.42 -6.70 3.10
C MET A 57 -0.61 -5.88 1.83
N GLU A 58 -1.84 -5.73 1.36
CA GLU A 58 -2.20 -4.94 0.19
C GLU A 58 -1.86 -3.45 0.39
N GLU A 59 -2.19 -2.90 1.56
CA GLU A 59 -1.87 -1.52 1.94
C GLU A 59 -0.34 -1.28 1.98
N LYS A 60 0.42 -2.21 2.57
CA LYS A 60 1.89 -2.11 2.59
C LYS A 60 2.54 -2.31 1.22
N MET A 61 1.94 -3.13 0.37
CA MET A 61 2.42 -3.38 -0.99
C MET A 61 2.17 -2.16 -1.88
N GLU A 62 1.04 -1.48 -1.73
CA GLU A 62 0.76 -0.22 -2.43
C GLU A 62 1.76 0.88 -2.04
N ASP A 63 2.06 1.05 -0.75
CA ASP A 63 3.04 2.02 -0.28
C ASP A 63 4.45 1.71 -0.79
N ALA A 64 4.86 0.44 -0.75
CA ALA A 64 6.17 0.02 -1.25
C ALA A 64 6.28 0.19 -2.77
N ARG A 65 5.20 -0.11 -3.51
CA ARG A 65 5.12 0.09 -4.95
C ARG A 65 5.20 1.58 -5.29
N TYR A 66 4.46 2.41 -4.56
CA TYR A 66 4.49 3.87 -4.71
C TYR A 66 5.89 4.44 -4.48
N HIS A 67 6.59 4.02 -3.41
CA HIS A 67 7.91 4.55 -3.11
C HIS A 67 8.97 4.14 -4.14
N ASN A 68 8.84 2.95 -4.73
CA ASN A 68 9.67 2.53 -5.86
C ASN A 68 9.37 3.33 -7.14
N MET A 69 8.10 3.71 -7.36
CA MET A 69 7.71 4.56 -8.48
C MET A 69 8.23 5.99 -8.30
N GLU A 70 8.10 6.57 -7.11
CA GLU A 70 8.65 7.87 -6.72
C GLU A 70 10.17 7.96 -6.99
N ARG A 71 10.94 6.93 -6.61
CA ARG A 71 12.38 6.84 -6.90
C ARG A 71 12.69 6.83 -8.40
N GLN A 72 11.89 6.13 -9.19
CA GLN A 72 12.05 6.07 -10.65
C GLN A 72 11.73 7.42 -11.29
N VAL A 73 10.68 8.12 -10.83
CA VAL A 73 10.37 9.48 -11.31
C VAL A 73 11.47 10.46 -10.94
N LEU A 74 12.02 10.41 -9.72
CA LEU A 74 13.14 11.26 -9.31
C LEU A 74 14.42 10.98 -10.11
N ALA A 75 14.71 9.71 -10.43
CA ALA A 75 15.84 9.36 -11.29
C ALA A 75 15.67 9.89 -12.72
N MET A 76 14.44 9.86 -13.24
CA MET A 76 14.08 10.48 -14.52
C MET A 76 14.20 12.00 -14.50
N ALA A 77 13.69 12.66 -13.46
CA ALA A 77 13.83 14.09 -13.26
C ALA A 77 15.30 14.52 -13.24
N LYS A 78 16.16 13.76 -12.54
CA LYS A 78 17.60 14.01 -12.53
C LYS A 78 18.26 13.87 -13.91
N LYS A 79 17.78 12.94 -14.75
CA LYS A 79 18.27 12.75 -16.12
C LYS A 79 17.82 13.87 -17.06
N ASN A 80 16.61 14.39 -16.85
CA ASN A 80 15.99 15.44 -17.68
C ASN A 80 16.17 16.86 -17.08
N LYS A 81 17.25 17.11 -16.33
CA LYS A 81 17.61 18.43 -15.76
C LYS A 81 16.52 19.07 -14.87
N GLY A 82 15.73 18.26 -14.18
CA GLY A 82 14.73 18.72 -13.21
C GLY A 82 13.32 18.89 -13.77
N SER A 83 13.05 18.59 -15.04
CA SER A 83 11.70 18.62 -15.62
C SER A 83 11.25 17.23 -16.07
N VAL A 84 10.01 16.83 -15.74
CA VAL A 84 9.40 15.57 -16.18
C VAL A 84 7.98 15.83 -16.64
N THR A 85 7.61 15.23 -17.77
CA THR A 85 6.23 15.21 -18.26
C THR A 85 5.58 13.85 -18.06
N VAL A 86 4.25 13.81 -18.09
CA VAL A 86 3.49 12.54 -18.08
C VAL A 86 3.89 11.66 -19.27
N ALA A 87 4.13 12.27 -20.44
CA ALA A 87 4.56 11.56 -21.65
C ALA A 87 5.92 10.86 -21.48
N ASP A 88 6.86 11.48 -20.78
CA ASP A 88 8.16 10.88 -20.51
C ASP A 88 8.02 9.64 -19.60
N LEU A 89 7.13 9.70 -18.61
CA LEU A 89 6.85 8.55 -17.74
C LEU A 89 6.17 7.41 -18.50
N ILE A 90 5.24 7.72 -19.41
CA ILE A 90 4.63 6.72 -20.30
C ILE A 90 5.68 6.03 -21.17
N ASN A 91 6.65 6.78 -21.71
CA ASN A 91 7.73 6.22 -22.52
C ASN A 91 8.65 5.25 -21.76
N VAL A 92 8.70 5.33 -20.43
CA VAL A 92 9.48 4.43 -19.57
C VAL A 92 8.66 3.21 -19.10
N GLY A 93 7.41 3.11 -19.56
CA GLY A 93 6.53 1.96 -19.30
C GLY A 93 5.58 2.16 -18.12
N PHE A 94 5.40 3.39 -17.64
CA PHE A 94 4.33 3.69 -16.69
C PHE A 94 2.97 3.75 -17.39
N GLU A 95 1.94 3.26 -16.72
CA GLU A 95 0.57 3.45 -17.16
C GLU A 95 0.16 4.93 -16.97
N SER A 96 -0.56 5.52 -17.93
CA SER A 96 -0.91 6.95 -17.93
C SER A 96 -1.57 7.40 -16.63
N SER A 97 -2.52 6.61 -16.12
CA SER A 97 -3.24 6.87 -14.88
C SER A 97 -2.33 6.84 -13.65
N GLN A 98 -1.34 5.95 -13.65
CA GLN A 98 -0.37 5.83 -12.56
C GLN A 98 0.62 7.00 -12.59
N ALA A 99 1.11 7.39 -13.77
CA ALA A 99 2.02 8.52 -13.93
C ALA A 99 1.41 9.84 -13.43
N GLU A 100 0.15 10.12 -13.82
CA GLU A 100 -0.59 11.28 -13.34
C GLU A 100 -0.78 11.26 -11.81
N MET A 101 -1.19 10.12 -11.25
CA MET A 101 -1.41 9.99 -9.81
C MET A 101 -0.14 10.21 -8.99
N VAL A 102 1.01 9.68 -9.43
CA VAL A 102 2.27 9.88 -8.71
C VAL A 102 2.72 11.34 -8.82
N LEU A 103 2.60 11.97 -9.99
CA LEU A 103 2.95 13.39 -10.19
C LEU A 103 2.05 14.34 -9.39
N ASP A 104 0.72 14.15 -9.40
CA ASP A 104 -0.21 14.96 -8.60
C ASP A 104 0.06 14.81 -7.10
N ARG A 105 0.36 13.59 -6.63
CA ARG A 105 0.68 13.35 -5.22
C ARG A 105 2.04 13.95 -4.84
N MET A 106 3.03 13.95 -5.73
CA MET A 106 4.32 14.64 -5.50
C MET A 106 4.15 16.17 -5.49
N ALA A 107 3.24 16.71 -6.32
CA ALA A 107 2.94 18.13 -6.35
C ALA A 107 2.27 18.59 -5.05
N ARG A 108 1.29 17.81 -4.54
CA ARG A 108 0.65 18.09 -3.24
C ARG A 108 1.60 18.03 -2.04
N LYS A 109 2.68 17.25 -2.15
CA LYS A 109 3.74 17.18 -1.12
C LYS A 109 4.76 18.32 -1.22
N GLY A 110 4.69 19.16 -2.26
CA GLY A 110 5.63 20.25 -2.50
C GLY A 110 6.98 19.80 -3.08
N ILE A 111 7.07 18.56 -3.60
CA ILE A 111 8.30 17.99 -4.17
C ILE A 111 8.46 18.42 -5.64
N CYS A 112 7.34 18.64 -6.33
CA CYS A 112 7.32 19.24 -7.67
C CYS A 112 6.34 20.41 -7.75
N GLU A 113 6.66 21.35 -8.63
CA GLU A 113 5.81 22.47 -9.01
C GLU A 113 5.35 22.27 -10.45
N ILE A 114 4.11 22.65 -10.74
CA ILE A 114 3.58 22.64 -12.10
C ILE A 114 4.15 23.88 -12.79
N ASN A 115 4.97 23.68 -13.81
CA ASN A 115 5.48 24.79 -14.62
C ASN A 115 4.40 25.17 -15.64
N LEU A 116 3.58 26.16 -15.26
CA LEU A 116 2.45 26.64 -16.06
C LEU A 116 2.91 27.34 -17.36
N GLU A 117 4.07 28.00 -17.37
CA GLU A 117 4.64 28.67 -18.56
C GLU A 117 5.04 27.66 -19.65
N ALA A 118 5.71 26.56 -19.27
CA ALA A 118 6.05 25.49 -20.20
C ALA A 118 4.80 24.74 -20.69
N THR A 119 3.79 24.63 -19.83
CA THR A 119 2.51 23.95 -20.12
C THR A 119 1.67 24.74 -21.13
N GLU A 120 1.64 26.07 -21.07
CA GLU A 120 0.94 26.92 -22.06
C GLU A 120 1.59 26.84 -23.45
N HIS A 121 2.91 26.75 -23.53
CA HIS A 121 3.61 26.71 -24.82
C HIS A 121 3.58 25.35 -25.53
N THR A 122 3.48 24.26 -24.78
CA THR A 122 3.56 22.89 -25.32
C THR A 122 2.23 22.13 -25.30
N GLY A 123 1.25 22.61 -24.53
CA GLY A 123 -0.01 21.91 -24.28
C GLY A 123 0.14 20.66 -23.42
N ILE A 124 1.34 20.41 -22.86
CA ILE A 124 1.66 19.21 -22.07
C ILE A 124 2.01 19.67 -20.65
N ILE A 125 1.28 19.11 -19.66
CA ILE A 125 1.50 19.43 -18.25
C ILE A 125 2.91 19.01 -17.85
N THR A 126 3.74 20.02 -17.59
CA THR A 126 5.16 19.85 -17.27
C THR A 126 5.38 20.06 -15.78
N TYR A 127 5.94 19.07 -15.10
CA TYR A 127 6.27 19.14 -13.68
C TYR A 127 7.77 19.41 -13.51
N SER A 128 8.11 20.48 -12.81
CA SER A 128 9.48 20.83 -12.44
C SER A 128 9.77 20.44 -10.99
N PHE A 129 10.93 19.84 -10.75
CA PHE A 129 11.40 19.39 -9.44
C PHE A 129 12.51 20.34 -8.95
N PRO A 130 12.17 21.41 -8.20
CA PRO A 130 13.12 22.45 -7.82
C PRO A 130 14.32 21.94 -7.00
N GLU A 131 14.15 20.90 -6.18
CA GLU A 131 15.26 20.30 -5.41
C GLU A 131 16.31 19.57 -6.27
N LEU A 132 15.96 19.21 -7.51
CA LEU A 132 16.84 18.51 -8.45
C LEU A 132 17.35 19.42 -9.57
N ILE A 133 16.87 20.67 -9.65
CA ILE A 133 17.45 21.67 -10.53
C ILE A 133 18.81 22.02 -9.93
N PRO A 134 19.94 21.78 -10.64
CA PRO A 134 21.23 22.20 -10.14
C PRO A 134 21.20 23.71 -9.93
N PHE A 135 21.32 24.13 -8.67
CA PHE A 135 21.54 25.52 -8.25
C PHE A 135 22.60 26.13 -9.17
N GLY A 136 22.20 27.02 -10.10
CA GLY A 136 23.14 27.65 -11.02
C GLY A 136 22.62 28.07 -12.41
N LEU A 137 21.38 27.74 -12.79
CA LEU A 137 20.82 28.16 -14.10
C LEU A 137 20.03 29.48 -14.06
N GLU A 138 20.02 30.18 -12.93
CA GLU A 138 19.44 31.52 -12.77
C GLU A 138 20.36 32.66 -13.25
N LYS A 139 21.60 32.37 -13.68
CA LYS A 139 22.62 33.41 -13.98
C LYS A 139 23.08 33.49 -15.44
N GLN A 140 22.31 33.03 -16.41
CA GLN A 140 22.67 33.19 -17.85
C GLN A 140 21.61 33.89 -18.71
N ILE A 141 20.64 34.56 -18.11
CA ILE A 141 19.79 35.51 -18.84
C ILE A 141 19.85 36.86 -18.12
N GLU A 142 21.04 37.47 -18.13
CA GLU A 142 21.23 38.93 -18.11
C GLU A 142 22.59 39.29 -18.70
#